data_AF-A0A1H8KRI7-F1
#
_entry.id   AF-A0A1H8KRI7-F1
#
_cell.length_a   1.000
_cell.length_b   1.000
_cell.length_c   1.000
_cell.angle_alpha   90.00
_cell.angle_beta   90.00
_cell.angle_gamma   90.00
#
_symmetry.space_group_name_H-M   'P 1'
#
loop_
_entity.id
_entity.type
_entity.pdbx_description
1 polymer ?
#
loop_
_entity_poly.entity_id
_entity_poly.type
_entity_poly.pdbx_seq_one_letter_code
_entity_poly.pdbx_strand_id
1 'polypeptide(L)' 'MNKNELLNAIDRANDLGSNIRLTINRGEIISTITMEHEKLWMLRVCVKNKLTENLENKKIGYKVCNYEYVK' A
#
# COMPACT_ATOMS: atom_id res chain seq x y z
N MET A 1 -0.27 -2.80 9.13
CA MET A 1 1.02 -2.80 8.42
C MET A 1 1.72 -1.48 8.66
N ASN A 2 3.03 -1.52 8.95
CA ASN A 2 3.85 -0.32 9.02
C ASN A 2 4.36 0.08 7.62
N LYS A 3 4.97 1.26 7.52
CA LYS A 3 5.49 1.82 6.25
C LYS A 3 6.49 0.88 5.57
N ASN A 4 7.43 0.32 6.33
CA ASN A 4 8.52 -0.49 5.79
C ASN A 4 8.01 -1.85 5.29
N GLU A 5 7.07 -2.46 5.99
CA GLU A 5 6.39 -3.68 5.55
C GLU A 5 5.71 -3.48 4.20
N LEU A 6 5.01 -2.35 4.02
CA LEU A 6 4.33 -2.03 2.76
C LEU A 6 5.35 -1.75 1.64
N LEU A 7 6.44 -1.03 1.91
CA LEU A 7 7.50 -0.79 0.92
C LEU A 7 8.15 -2.10 0.46
N ASN A 8 8.45 -3.00 1.39
CA ASN A 8 9.00 -4.31 1.07
C ASN A 8 8.04 -5.17 0.25
N ALA A 9 6.73 -5.07 0.53
CA ALA A 9 5.71 -5.77 -0.25
C ALA A 9 5.65 -5.27 -1.70
N ILE A 10 5.72 -3.95 -1.89
CA ILE A 10 5.75 -3.31 -3.22
C ILE A 10 7.01 -3.70 -3.98
N ASP A 11 8.17 -3.64 -3.32
CA ASP A 11 9.46 -3.99 -3.95
C ASP A 11 9.45 -5.47 -4.40
N ARG A 12 8.92 -6.39 -3.59
CA ARG A 12 8.74 -7.80 -4.01
C ARG A 12 7.73 -7.98 -5.15
N ALA A 13 6.60 -7.27 -5.13
CA ALA A 13 5.63 -7.35 -6.22
C ALA A 13 6.28 -6.92 -7.55
N ASN A 14 7.16 -5.92 -7.49
CA ASN A 14 7.91 -5.44 -8.64
C ASN A 14 8.92 -6.49 -9.13
N ASP A 15 9.69 -7.11 -8.22
CA ASP A 15 10.65 -8.17 -8.57
C ASP A 15 9.96 -9.40 -9.18
N LEU A 16 8.73 -9.71 -8.74
CA LEU A 16 7.92 -10.82 -9.22
C LEU A 16 7.11 -10.50 -10.49
N GLY A 17 7.14 -9.27 -10.99
CA GLY A 17 6.29 -8.84 -12.12
C GLY A 17 4.79 -8.97 -11.82
N SER A 18 4.40 -8.85 -10.56
CA SER A 18 3.03 -9.10 -10.08
C SER A 18 2.31 -7.79 -9.71
N ASN A 19 0.98 -7.80 -9.79
CA ASN A 19 0.14 -6.75 -9.23
C ASN A 19 0.07 -6.91 -7.70
N ILE A 20 -0.25 -5.82 -7.00
CA ILE A 20 -0.49 -5.86 -5.55
C ILE A 20 -1.95 -5.49 -5.25
N ARG A 21 -2.66 -6.35 -4.54
CA ARG A 21 -3.97 -6.03 -3.97
C ARG A 21 -3.79 -5.66 -2.51
N LEU A 22 -4.23 -4.47 -2.13
CA LEU A 22 -4.17 -3.97 -0.76
C LEU A 22 -5.56 -3.97 -0.15
N THR A 23 -5.70 -4.51 1.06
CA THR A 23 -6.90 -4.27 1.87
C THR A 23 -6.66 -3.10 2.80
N ILE A 24 -7.55 -2.12 2.73
CA ILE A 24 -7.51 -0.88 3.49
C ILE A 24 -8.76 -0.83 4.37
N ASN A 25 -8.56 -0.49 5.64
CA ASN A 25 -9.64 -0.20 6.57
C ASN A 25 -9.71 1.31 6.84
N ARG A 26 -10.91 1.87 6.85
CA ARG A 26 -11.23 3.18 7.43
C ARG A 26 -12.43 3.07 8.37
N GLY A 27 -12.16 2.87 9.66
CA GLY A 27 -13.19 2.64 10.67
C GLY A 27 -13.89 1.31 10.40
N GLU A 28 -15.18 1.37 10.08
CA GLU A 28 -15.99 0.18 9.78
C GLU A 28 -15.91 -0.22 8.30
N ILE A 29 -15.36 0.63 7.44
CA ILE A 29 -15.28 0.38 6.00
C ILE A 29 -14.01 -0.42 5.69
N ILE A 30 -14.18 -1.57 5.05
CA ILE A 30 -13.11 -2.37 4.47
C ILE A 30 -13.20 -2.26 2.95
N SER A 31 -12.08 -1.98 2.29
CA SER A 31 -12.02 -1.85 0.83
C SER A 31 -10.74 -2.48 0.30
N THR A 32 -10.81 -3.03 -0.90
CA THR A 32 -9.65 -3.61 -1.60
C THR A 32 -9.29 -2.78 -2.81
N ILE A 33 -8.01 -2.45 -2.98
CA ILE A 33 -7.49 -1.75 -4.15
C ILE A 33 -6.45 -2.62 -4.80
N THR A 34 -6.59 -2.89 -6.10
CA THR A 34 -5.55 -3.58 -6.89
C THR A 34 -4.74 -2.55 -7.65
N MET A 35 -3.42 -2.59 -7.48
CA MET A 35 -2.45 -1.75 -8.16
C MET A 35 -1.66 -2.61 -9.13
N GLU A 36 -1.70 -2.22 -10.41
CA GLU A 36 -1.00 -2.89 -11.49
C GLU A 36 0.52 -2.76 -11.33
N HIS A 37 1.25 -3.78 -11.77
CA HIS A 37 2.72 -3.83 -11.75
C HIS A 37 3.35 -2.54 -12.30
N GLU A 38 2.87 -2.07 -13.45
CA GLU A 38 3.35 -0.86 -14.13
C GLU A 38 3.19 0.43 -13.30
N LYS A 39 2.30 0.42 -12.30
CA LYS A 39 1.99 1.56 -11.42
C LYS A 39 2.59 1.42 -10.02
N LEU A 40 3.32 0.33 -9.74
CA LEU A 40 3.91 0.09 -8.42
C LEU A 40 4.95 1.15 -8.04
N TRP A 41 5.68 1.70 -9.00
CA TRP A 41 6.64 2.78 -8.75
C TRP A 41 5.95 4.03 -8.18
N MET A 42 4.76 4.39 -8.71
CA MET A 42 3.98 5.51 -8.19
C MET A 42 3.49 5.25 -6.77
N LEU A 43 3.00 4.04 -6.51
CA LEU A 43 2.56 3.63 -5.18
C LEU A 43 3.72 3.73 -4.19
N ARG A 44 4.90 3.25 -4.57
CA ARG A 44 6.12 3.32 -3.75
C ARG A 44 6.50 4.75 -3.41
N VAL A 45 6.52 5.65 -4.40
CA VAL A 45 6.79 7.09 -4.21
C VAL A 45 5.74 7.70 -3.28
N CYS A 46 4.46 7.37 -3.46
CA CYS A 46 3.39 7.83 -2.58
C CYS A 46 3.56 7.31 -1.16
N VAL A 47 3.96 6.06 -0.93
CA VAL A 47 4.22 5.52 0.41
C VAL A 47 5.44 6.17 1.04
N LYS A 48 6.49 6.44 0.26
CA LYS A 48 7.67 7.16 0.75
C LYS A 48 7.36 8.59 1.17
N ASN A 49 6.58 9.30 0.36
CA ASN A 49 6.32 10.73 0.53
C ASN A 49 5.08 11.02 1.40
N LYS A 50 3.93 10.39 1.11
CA LYS A 50 2.62 10.69 1.75
C LYS A 50 2.29 9.84 2.97
N LEU A 51 2.88 8.66 3.15
CA LEU A 51 2.59 7.84 4.35
C LEU A 51 3.25 8.45 5.60
N THR A 52 4.38 9.13 5.44
CA THR A 52 5.08 9.84 6.54
C THR A 52 4.24 10.99 7.07
N GLU A 53 3.70 11.83 6.19
CA GLU A 53 2.88 12.99 6.58
C GLU A 53 1.52 12.62 7.19
N ASN A 54 0.88 11.54 6.72
CA ASN A 54 -0.45 11.12 7.22
C ASN A 54 -0.40 10.28 8.50
N LEU A 55 0.69 9.56 8.75
CA LEU A 55 0.90 8.83 10.01
C LEU A 55 1.29 9.77 11.15
N GLU A 56 2.08 10.81 10.89
CA GLU A 56 2.46 11.82 11.89
C GLU A 56 1.29 12.77 12.22
N ASN A 57 0.42 13.10 11.26
CA ASN A 57 -0.67 14.07 11.47
C ASN A 57 -2.05 13.48 11.81
N LYS A 58 -2.20 12.16 12.01
CA LYS A 58 -3.46 11.50 12.50
C LYS A 58 -4.77 11.87 11.77
N LYS A 59 -4.75 12.51 10.61
CA LYS A 59 -5.97 13.14 10.03
C LYS A 59 -6.60 12.43 8.85
N ILE A 60 -6.02 11.33 8.35
CA ILE A 60 -6.69 10.50 7.33
C ILE A 60 -6.62 9.04 7.78
N GLY A 61 -7.72 8.57 8.38
CA GLY A 61 -7.82 7.27 9.07
C GLY A 61 -7.90 6.06 8.15
N TYR A 62 -6.95 5.88 7.24
CA TYR A 62 -6.80 4.65 6.46
C TYR A 62 -5.65 3.81 7.01
N LYS A 63 -5.93 2.53 7.29
CA LYS A 63 -4.93 1.54 7.71
C LYS A 63 -4.85 0.45 6.65
N VAL A 64 -3.65 0.22 6.10
CA VAL A 64 -3.40 -0.97 5.28
C VAL A 64 -3.31 -2.18 6.22
N CYS A 65 -4.23 -3.12 6.02
CA CYS A 65 -4.41 -4.30 6.86
C CYS A 65 -3.58 -5.48 6.35
N ASN A 66 -3.69 -5.78 5.06
CA ASN A 66 -2.98 -6.87 4.40
C ASN A 66 -2.68 -6.53 2.93
N TYR A 67 -1.91 -7.40 2.27
CA TYR A 67 -1.73 -7.39 0.82
C TYR A 67 -1.70 -8.81 0.26
N GLU A 68 -1.96 -8.91 -1.04
CA GLU A 68 -1.85 -10.13 -1.83
C GLU A 68 -1.14 -9.82 -3.16
N TYR A 69 -0.36 -10.77 -3.66
CA TYR A 69 0.20 -10.69 -5.02
C TYR A 69 -0.78 -11.32 -6.00
N VAL A 70 -1.10 -10.61 -7.07
CA VAL A 70 -2.04 -11.05 -8.09
C VAL A 70 -1.31 -11.10 -9.43
N LYS A 71 -1.37 -12.26 -10.10
CA LYS A 71 -0.86 -12.40 -11.48
C LYS A 71 -1.83 -11.80 -12.47
#